data_AF-A0A2P2JI01-F1
#
_entry.id   AF-A0A2P2JI01-F1
#
_cell.length_a   1.000
_cell.length_b   1.000
_cell.length_c   1.000
_cell.angle_alpha   90.00
_cell.angle_beta   90.00
_cell.angle_gamma   90.00
#
_symmetry.space_group_name_H-M   'P 1'
#
loop_
_entity.id
_entity.type
_entity.pdbx_description
1 polymer ?
#
loop_
_entity_poly.entity_id
_entity_poly.type
_entity_poly.pdbx_seq_one_letter_code
_entity_poly.pdbx_strand_id
1 'polypeptide(L)' 'MKNAVSGSIVYLEGNLETKVWGNPVTGHAQRTREIAIRPNGRIWFLSNGGSGWPASPSELK' A
#
# COMPACT_ATOMS: atom_id res chain seq x y z
N MET A 1 5.63 -9.03 -7.70
CA MET A 1 4.96 -8.99 -6.37
C MET A 1 5.18 -10.25 -5.50
N LYS A 2 6.19 -11.10 -5.78
CA LYS A 2 6.43 -12.33 -4.97
C LYS A 2 6.79 -12.07 -3.50
N ASN A 3 7.22 -10.85 -3.16
CA ASN A 3 7.66 -10.47 -1.81
C ASN A 3 6.58 -9.75 -0.99
N ALA A 4 5.43 -9.43 -1.60
CA ALA A 4 4.32 -8.77 -0.92
C ALA A 4 3.37 -9.83 -0.35
N VAL A 5 3.61 -10.23 0.90
CA VAL A 5 2.71 -11.13 1.63
C VAL A 5 1.68 -10.33 2.43
N SER A 6 0.49 -10.90 2.65
CA SER A 6 -0.53 -10.25 3.48
C SER A 6 0.02 -9.92 4.87
N GLY A 7 -0.30 -8.73 5.38
CA GLY A 7 0.23 -8.24 6.66
C GLY A 7 1.64 -7.64 6.60
N SER A 8 2.27 -7.55 5.43
CA SER A 8 3.53 -6.83 5.27
C SER A 8 3.36 -5.35 5.62
N ILE A 9 4.30 -4.81 6.40
CA ILE A 9 4.39 -3.37 6.62
C ILE A 9 5.30 -2.79 5.55
N VAL A 10 4.80 -1.80 4.81
CA VAL A 10 5.53 -1.20 3.69
C VAL A 10 5.54 0.32 3.77
N TYR A 11 6.67 0.91 3.38
CA TYR A 11 6.75 2.31 2.98
C TYR A 11 6.52 2.40 1.47
N LEU A 12 5.72 3.39 1.04
CA LEU A 12 5.37 3.61 -0.35
C LEU A 12 5.60 5.07 -0.73
N GLU A 13 6.27 5.29 -1.86
CA GLU A 13 6.38 6.61 -2.50
C GLU A 13 5.49 6.67 -3.74
N GLY A 14 4.54 7.61 -3.74
CA GLY A 14 3.57 7.71 -4.81
C GLY A 14 2.73 8.99 -4.76
N ASN A 15 1.69 9.02 -5.58
CA ASN A 15 0.67 10.06 -5.58
C ASN A 15 -0.62 9.54 -4.99
N LEU A 16 -1.32 10.37 -4.24
CA LEU A 16 -2.70 10.08 -3.85
C LEU A 16 -3.60 10.31 -5.06
N GLU A 17 -4.19 9.25 -5.58
CA GLU A 17 -5.17 9.30 -6.66
C GLU A 17 -6.58 9.01 -6.13
N THR A 18 -7.57 9.65 -6.74
CA THR A 18 -8.99 9.42 -6.42
C THR A 18 -9.70 8.94 -7.67
N LYS A 19 -10.23 7.72 -7.62
CA LYS A 19 -11.05 7.15 -8.69
C LYS A 19 -12.51 7.23 -8.30
N VAL A 20 -13.32 7.86 -9.16
CA VAL A 20 -14.77 7.90 -9.03
C VAL A 20 -15.37 6.88 -9.97
N TRP A 21 -16.25 6.03 -9.47
CA TRP A 21 -16.96 5.04 -10.28
C TRP A 21 -18.39 4.84 -9.76
N GLY A 22 -19.29 4.45 -10.65
CA GLY A 22 -20.67 4.13 -10.31
C GLY A 22 -20.78 2.66 -9.91
N ASN A 23 -21.32 2.38 -8.72
CA ASN A 23 -21.59 1.02 -8.31
C ASN A 23 -22.71 0.43 -9.19
N PRO A 24 -22.47 -0.64 -9.96
CA PRO A 24 -23.47 -1.17 -10.90
C PRO A 24 -24.63 -1.90 -10.20
N VAL A 25 -24.49 -2.26 -8.92
CA VAL A 25 -25.53 -2.91 -8.12
C VAL A 25 -26.41 -1.88 -7.41
N THR A 26 -25.82 -0.80 -6.88
CA THR A 26 -26.56 0.19 -6.07
C THR A 26 -26.85 1.51 -6.79
N GLY A 27 -26.19 1.80 -7.92
CA GLY A 27 -26.32 3.05 -8.67
C GLY A 27 -25.63 4.26 -8.03
N HIS A 28 -25.05 4.12 -6.84
CA HIS A 28 -24.36 5.22 -6.15
C HIS A 28 -22.95 5.47 -6.69
N ALA A 29 -22.54 6.74 -6.70
CA ALA A 29 -21.16 7.11 -6.96
C ALA A 29 -20.29 6.76 -5.74
N GLN A 30 -19.21 6.01 -5.97
CA GLN A 30 -18.20 5.69 -4.96
C GLN A 30 -16.87 6.35 -5.31
N ARG A 31 -16.10 6.69 -4.27
CA ARG A 31 -14.75 7.26 -4.40
C ARG A 31 -13.76 6.36 -3.68
N THR A 32 -12.82 5.80 -4.41
CA THR A 32 -11.70 5.05 -3.85
C THR A 32 -10.45 5.93 -3.90
N ARG A 33 -9.74 6.04 -2.77
CA ARG A 33 -8.44 6.69 -2.70
C ARG A 33 -7.36 5.63 -2.74
N GLU A 34 -6.44 5.75 -3.67
CA GLU A 34 -5.33 4.81 -3.88
C GLU A 34 -4.02 5.58 -3.97
N ILE A 35 -2.90 4.89 -3.71
CA ILE A 35 -1.56 5.47 -3.91
C ILE A 35 -1.00 4.91 -5.21
N ALA A 36 -0.89 5.75 -6.23
CA ALA A 36 -0.27 5.40 -7.50
C ALA A 36 1.25 5.49 -7.39
N ILE A 37 1.92 4.35 -7.57
CA ILE A 37 3.37 4.25 -7.51
C ILE A 37 3.94 4.67 -8.87
N ARG A 38 4.77 5.71 -8.88
CA ARG A 38 5.42 6.22 -10.10
C ARG A 38 6.41 5.20 -10.66
N PRO A 39 6.80 5.26 -11.95
CA PRO A 39 7.82 4.36 -12.50
C PRO A 39 9.15 4.36 -11.73
N ASN A 40 9.50 5.48 -11.10
CA ASN A 40 10.67 5.64 -10.23
C ASN A 40 10.34 5.62 -8.73
N GLY A 41 9.08 5.33 -8.36
CA GLY A 41 8.63 5.24 -6.99
C GLY A 41 9.21 4.03 -6.27
N ARG A 42 9.35 4.13 -4.96
CA ARG A 42 9.94 3.09 -4.11
C ARG A 42 8.87 2.38 -3.30
N ILE A 43 9.05 1.07 -3.18
CA ILE A 43 8.33 0.21 -2.23
C ILE A 43 9.40 -0.41 -1.33
N TRP A 44 9.34 -0.12 -0.03
CA TRP A 44 10.26 -0.71 0.93
C TRP A 44 9.49 -1.58 1.91
N PHE A 45 9.89 -2.85 2.02
CA PHE A 45 9.34 -3.78 3.01
C PHE A 45 10.04 -3.55 4.33
N LEU A 46 9.28 -3.09 5.33
CA LEU A 46 9.82 -2.75 6.65
C LEU A 46 9.80 -3.94 7.61
N SER A 47 9.09 -5.02 7.26
CA SER A 47 9.01 -6.24 8.07
C SER A 47 9.68 -7.41 7.36
N ASN A 48 10.50 -8.17 8.10
CA ASN A 48 11.22 -9.32 7.58
C ASN A 48 10.37 -10.61 7.67
N GLY A 49 9.28 -10.66 6.90
CA GLY A 49 8.59 -11.92 6.54
C GLY A 49 7.93 -12.76 7.67
N GLY A 50 7.90 -12.31 8.92
CA GLY A 50 7.28 -13.05 10.02
C GLY A 50 6.47 -12.12 10.93
N SER A 51 5.16 -12.38 11.03
CA SER A 51 4.17 -11.72 11.89
C SER A 51 4.33 -10.20 12.00
N GLY A 52 3.47 -9.41 11.33
CA GLY A 52 3.47 -7.95 11.20
C GLY A 52 3.53 -7.10 12.49
N TRP A 53 4.51 -7.35 13.33
CA TRP A 53 5.01 -6.45 14.35
C TRP A 53 5.96 -5.46 13.66
N PRO A 54 5.91 -4.18 14.01
CA PRO A 54 6.83 -3.19 13.48
C PRO A 54 8.27 -3.61 13.79
N ALA A 55 9.18 -3.43 12.82
CA ALA A 55 10.61 -3.54 13.07
C ALA A 55 10.97 -2.68 14.29
N SER A 56 11.73 -3.26 15.20
CA SER A 56 12.16 -2.53 16.39
C SER A 56 13.07 -1.36 15.96
N PRO A 57 13.07 -0.21 16.67
CA PRO A 57 13.95 0.91 16.32
C PRO A 57 15.44 0.55 16.19
N SER A 58 15.87 -0.56 16.77
CA SER A 58 17.22 -1.14 16.64
C SER A 58 17.57 -1.69 15.26
N GLU A 59 16.59 -1.94 14.38
CA GLU A 59 16.80 -2.53 13.04
C GLU A 59 16.94 -1.47 11.94
N LEU A 60 16.81 -0.18 12.27
CA LEU A 60 16.90 0.95 11.34
C LEU A 60 18.32 1.59 11.28
N LYS A 61 19.36 0.82 11.62
CA LYS A 61 20.75 1.32 11.72
C LYS A 61 21.51 1.25 10.39
#